data_AF-A0A7C9GLK2-F1
#
_entry.id   AF-A0A7C9GLK2-F1
#
_cell.length_a   1.000
_cell.length_b   1.000
_cell.length_c   1.000
_cell.angle_alpha   90.00
_cell.angle_beta   90.00
_cell.angle_gamma   90.00
#
_symmetry.space_group_name_H-M   'P 1'
#
loop_
_entity.id
_entity.type
_entity.pdbx_description
1 polymer ?
#
loop_
_entity_poly.entity_id
_entity_poly.type
_entity_poly.pdbx_seq_one_letter_code
_entity_poly.pdbx_strand_id
1 'polypeptide(L)'
;MNNINFYNVIKRSFLILTVIFLISGCSDSISNNEKRLQAIEQAKPIYASNAIRLKMTADAQLNVFNNIPNSCTILIAQAEKREQLDKLLANPVLLRNLFAGTGATEQILQLDNYVMMPGQSVSLHIDRAEQARYIALIAGYYPAPNSTHVRVLSLPLRLEPRGWWNKSWNAEFIPMNVELMLGRYAITRSDFSAGNAGDEVIFPGQTVGSGNDKNPLRK
;
A
#
# COMPACT_ATOMS: atom_id res chain seq x y z
N MET A 1 54.89 -55.94 -20.55
CA MET A 1 54.89 -54.47 -20.61
C MET A 1 53.48 -53.97 -20.93
N ASN A 2 53.01 -52.95 -20.18
CA ASN A 2 51.96 -51.97 -20.55
C ASN A 2 50.45 -52.18 -20.22
N ASN A 3 50.05 -52.86 -19.13
CA ASN A 3 48.62 -52.87 -18.70
C ASN A 3 48.24 -51.88 -17.57
N ILE A 4 49.20 -51.17 -16.97
CA ILE A 4 48.95 -50.32 -15.78
C ILE A 4 48.56 -48.88 -16.16
N ASN A 5 48.92 -48.41 -17.35
CA ASN A 5 48.58 -47.04 -17.80
C ASN A 5 47.14 -46.88 -18.29
N PHE A 6 46.49 -47.95 -18.77
CA PHE A 6 45.16 -47.85 -19.36
C PHE A 6 44.06 -47.65 -18.29
N TYR A 7 44.17 -48.34 -17.15
CA TYR A 7 43.19 -48.29 -16.06
C TYR A 7 43.14 -46.92 -15.35
N ASN A 8 44.29 -46.26 -15.20
CA ASN A 8 44.38 -44.93 -14.60
C ASN A 8 43.90 -43.81 -15.54
N VAL A 9 44.08 -43.98 -16.85
CA VAL A 9 43.53 -43.05 -17.86
C VAL A 9 42.01 -43.17 -17.93
N ILE A 10 41.46 -44.39 -17.89
CA ILE A 10 40.00 -44.63 -17.82
C ILE A 10 39.40 -44.07 -16.52
N LYS A 11 40.02 -44.30 -15.36
CA LYS A 11 39.55 -43.74 -14.08
C LYS A 11 39.59 -42.20 -14.06
N ARG A 12 40.65 -41.58 -14.62
CA ARG A 12 40.74 -40.12 -14.70
C ARG A 12 39.71 -39.52 -15.66
N SER A 13 39.46 -40.16 -16.81
CA SER A 13 38.39 -39.72 -17.73
C SER A 13 37.00 -39.89 -17.14
N PHE A 14 36.75 -40.96 -16.36
CA PHE A 14 35.45 -41.16 -15.71
C PHE A 14 35.17 -40.13 -14.61
N LEU A 15 36.21 -39.71 -13.87
CA LEU A 15 36.13 -38.67 -12.83
C LEU A 15 35.85 -37.27 -13.42
N ILE A 16 36.43 -36.94 -14.58
CA ILE A 16 36.20 -35.66 -15.26
C ILE A 16 34.77 -35.60 -15.83
N LEU A 17 34.25 -36.71 -16.35
CA LEU A 17 32.90 -36.77 -16.90
C LEU A 17 31.81 -36.66 -15.83
N THR A 18 32.07 -37.12 -14.59
CA THR A 18 31.12 -36.97 -13.47
C THR A 18 31.04 -35.54 -12.93
N VAL A 19 32.14 -34.78 -13.00
CA VAL A 19 32.17 -33.38 -12.55
C VAL A 19 31.41 -32.47 -13.52
N ILE A 20 31.39 -32.76 -14.82
CA ILE A 20 30.69 -31.96 -15.83
C ILE A 20 29.16 -32.09 -15.69
N PHE A 21 28.65 -33.25 -15.26
CA PHE A 21 27.20 -33.45 -15.06
C PHE A 21 26.64 -32.74 -13.83
N LEU A 22 27.47 -32.43 -12.83
CA LEU A 22 27.04 -31.79 -11.58
C LEU A 22 26.91 -30.27 -11.67
N ILE A 23 27.28 -29.64 -12.79
CA ILE A 23 27.17 -28.18 -13.00
C ILE A 23 25.96 -27.80 -13.88
N SER A 24 25.04 -28.74 -14.09
CA SER A 24 23.73 -28.50 -14.72
C SER A 24 22.83 -27.75 -13.73
N GLY A 25 23.22 -26.54 -13.32
CA GLY A 25 22.35 -25.65 -12.57
C GLY A 25 21.13 -25.32 -13.44
N CYS A 26 19.93 -25.61 -12.95
CA CYS A 26 18.69 -25.13 -13.56
C CYS A 26 18.79 -23.61 -13.72
N SER A 27 18.94 -23.15 -14.95
CA SER A 27 18.63 -21.77 -15.32
C SER A 27 17.11 -21.65 -15.32
N ASP A 28 16.50 -21.56 -14.15
CA ASP A 28 15.10 -21.12 -14.04
C ASP A 28 15.06 -19.67 -14.49
N SER A 29 14.68 -19.47 -15.76
CA SER A 29 14.44 -18.14 -16.30
C SER A 29 13.18 -17.59 -15.65
N ILE A 30 13.34 -16.89 -14.51
CA ILE A 30 12.25 -16.19 -13.83
C ILE A 30 11.54 -15.28 -14.84
N SER A 31 10.22 -15.41 -14.92
CA SER A 31 9.38 -14.64 -15.83
C SER A 31 9.41 -13.15 -15.49
N ASN A 32 9.11 -12.29 -16.47
CA ASN A 32 9.06 -10.83 -16.24
C ASN A 32 7.99 -10.44 -15.20
N ASN A 33 6.91 -11.21 -15.08
CA ASN A 33 5.85 -10.97 -14.10
C ASN A 33 6.32 -11.30 -12.68
N GLU A 34 7.05 -12.40 -12.50
CA GLU A 34 7.65 -12.75 -11.20
C GLU A 34 8.69 -11.72 -10.78
N LYS A 35 9.55 -11.25 -11.69
CA LYS A 35 10.49 -10.15 -11.40
C LYS A 35 9.78 -8.87 -10.96
N ARG A 36 8.62 -8.58 -11.56
CA ARG A 36 7.79 -7.42 -11.20
C ARG A 36 7.20 -7.59 -9.79
N LEU A 37 6.60 -8.74 -9.48
CA LEU A 37 6.07 -9.04 -8.15
C LEU A 37 7.17 -8.99 -7.09
N GLN A 38 8.34 -9.58 -7.37
CA GLN A 38 9.49 -9.54 -6.50
C GLN A 38 9.94 -8.10 -6.19
N ALA A 39 9.96 -7.22 -7.18
CA ALA A 39 10.29 -5.80 -6.96
C ALA A 39 9.28 -5.13 -6.01
N ILE A 40 7.99 -5.39 -6.16
CA ILE A 40 6.92 -4.83 -5.33
C ILE A 40 7.05 -5.31 -3.87
N GLU A 41 7.30 -6.59 -3.67
CA GLU A 41 7.46 -7.18 -2.34
C GLU A 41 8.72 -6.66 -1.63
N GLN A 42 9.83 -6.60 -2.37
CA GLN A 42 11.13 -6.16 -1.84
C GLN A 42 11.24 -4.65 -1.65
N ALA A 43 10.34 -3.85 -2.23
CA ALA A 43 10.30 -2.42 -2.00
C ALA A 43 10.12 -2.12 -0.52
N LYS A 44 11.05 -1.36 0.06
CA LYS A 44 11.01 -0.95 1.46
C LYS A 44 10.63 0.53 1.54
N PRO A 45 9.50 0.88 2.17
CA PRO A 45 9.16 2.28 2.39
C PRO A 45 10.08 2.87 3.44
N ILE A 46 10.91 3.83 3.03
CA ILE A 46 11.61 4.73 3.94
C ILE A 46 10.68 5.87 4.36
N TYR A 47 11.00 6.50 5.50
CA TYR A 47 10.35 7.73 5.92
C TYR A 47 10.40 8.76 4.78
N ALA A 48 9.28 9.44 4.54
CA ALA A 48 9.20 10.51 3.56
C ALA A 48 8.25 11.59 4.05
N SER A 49 8.74 12.84 4.09
CA SER A 49 7.92 13.96 4.51
C SER A 49 6.89 14.33 3.45
N ASN A 50 5.70 14.77 3.87
CA ASN A 50 4.58 15.19 3.00
C ASN A 50 4.17 14.14 1.95
N ALA A 51 4.38 12.86 2.25
CA ALA A 51 4.15 11.76 1.32
C ALA A 51 2.66 11.41 1.16
N ILE A 52 1.79 11.84 2.08
CA ILE A 52 0.34 11.66 1.99
C ILE A 52 -0.30 13.05 2.04
N ARG A 53 -0.91 13.46 0.93
CA ARG A 53 -1.66 14.73 0.82
C ARG A 53 -3.15 14.41 0.91
N LEU A 54 -3.75 14.73 2.05
CA LEU A 54 -5.15 14.42 2.35
C LEU A 54 -5.98 15.70 2.31
N LYS A 55 -6.83 15.83 1.29
CA LYS A 55 -7.84 16.88 1.20
C LYS A 55 -9.15 16.34 1.73
N MET A 56 -9.72 17.01 2.73
CA MET A 56 -11.01 16.65 3.31
C MET A 56 -11.99 17.79 3.17
N THR A 57 -13.21 17.48 2.78
CA THR A 57 -14.33 18.42 2.70
C THR A 57 -15.52 17.84 3.45
N ALA A 58 -16.05 18.59 4.40
CA ALA A 58 -17.22 18.22 5.17
C ALA A 58 -18.47 18.95 4.67
N ASP A 59 -19.57 18.21 4.60
CA ASP A 59 -20.90 18.76 4.39
C ASP A 59 -21.31 19.67 5.56
N ALA A 60 -22.16 20.66 5.32
CA ALA A 60 -22.70 21.53 6.38
C ALA A 60 -23.56 20.74 7.40
N GLN A 61 -24.06 19.57 7.00
CA GLN A 61 -24.76 18.62 7.85
C GLN A 61 -23.85 17.48 8.34
N LEU A 62 -22.53 17.68 8.48
CA LEU A 62 -21.60 16.66 8.98
C LEU A 62 -22.08 16.02 10.29
N ASN A 63 -21.93 14.69 10.38
CA ASN A 63 -22.10 13.91 11.61
C ASN A 63 -23.38 14.28 12.40
N VAL A 64 -24.53 14.24 11.70
CA VAL A 64 -25.80 14.67 12.30
C VAL A 64 -26.28 13.64 13.31
N PHE A 65 -26.55 14.13 14.52
CA PHE A 65 -27.27 13.42 15.56
C PHE A 65 -28.43 14.30 16.02
N ASN A 66 -29.65 13.74 16.11
CA ASN A 66 -30.87 14.50 16.45
C ASN A 66 -31.05 15.80 15.63
N ASN A 67 -30.76 15.74 14.32
CA ASN A 67 -30.81 16.88 13.39
C ASN A 67 -29.83 18.03 13.69
N ILE A 68 -28.87 17.82 14.58
CA ILE A 68 -27.81 18.78 14.88
C ILE A 68 -26.52 18.29 14.23
N PRO A 69 -25.89 19.07 13.32
CA PRO A 69 -24.56 18.77 12.79
C PRO A 69 -23.50 18.86 13.90
N ASN A 70 -22.54 17.94 13.88
CA ASN A 70 -21.45 17.90 14.86
C ASN A 70 -20.09 17.80 14.17
N SER A 71 -19.03 18.09 14.93
CA SER A 71 -17.68 17.78 14.50
C SER A 71 -17.50 16.27 14.31
N CYS A 72 -16.57 15.88 13.44
CA CYS A 72 -16.17 14.49 13.24
C CYS A 72 -14.65 14.38 13.35
N THR A 73 -14.16 13.60 14.30
CA THR A 73 -12.73 13.29 14.39
C THR A 73 -12.37 12.25 13.33
N ILE A 74 -11.28 12.45 12.61
CA ILE A 74 -10.71 11.49 11.68
C ILE A 74 -9.42 10.97 12.31
N LEU A 75 -9.34 9.65 12.53
CA LEU A 75 -8.07 8.99 12.84
C LEU A 75 -7.40 8.58 11.53
N ILE A 76 -6.10 8.83 11.45
CA ILE A 76 -5.24 8.47 10.32
C ILE A 76 -4.21 7.49 10.85
N ALA A 77 -4.42 6.19 10.59
CA ALA A 77 -3.54 5.13 11.06
C ALA A 77 -2.65 4.62 9.92
N GLN A 78 -1.33 4.59 10.13
CA GLN A 78 -0.37 4.01 9.20
C GLN A 78 0.10 2.64 9.68
N ALA A 79 0.20 1.67 8.78
CA ALA A 79 0.60 0.31 9.12
C ALA A 79 1.50 -0.32 8.04
N GLU A 80 2.32 -1.27 8.45
CA GLU A 80 3.15 -2.07 7.54
C GLU A 80 2.29 -3.12 6.82
N LYS A 81 1.34 -3.72 7.53
CA LYS A 81 0.52 -4.83 7.06
C LYS A 81 -0.96 -4.49 7.12
N ARG A 82 -1.71 -4.93 6.11
CA ARG A 82 -3.15 -4.68 6.03
C ARG A 82 -3.89 -5.29 7.22
N GLU A 83 -3.45 -6.47 7.66
CA GLU A 83 -4.03 -7.22 8.76
C GLU A 83 -3.94 -6.47 10.10
N GLN A 84 -2.94 -5.59 10.28
CA GLN A 84 -2.83 -4.74 11.48
C GLN A 84 -3.99 -3.74 11.52
N LEU A 85 -4.33 -3.14 10.38
CA LEU A 85 -5.49 -2.23 10.26
C LEU A 85 -6.80 -3.00 10.41
N ASP A 86 -6.93 -4.18 9.80
CA ASP A 86 -8.15 -4.98 9.93
C ASP A 86 -8.40 -5.41 11.39
N LYS A 87 -7.36 -5.79 12.13
CA LYS A 87 -7.44 -6.07 13.58
C LYS A 87 -7.86 -4.85 14.39
N LEU A 88 -7.30 -3.69 14.08
CA LEU A 88 -7.69 -2.42 14.71
C LEU A 88 -9.19 -2.14 14.46
N LEU A 89 -9.64 -2.24 13.21
CA LEU A 89 -11.01 -1.96 12.80
C LEU A 89 -12.02 -2.96 13.37
N ALA A 90 -11.60 -4.21 13.57
CA ALA A 90 -12.40 -5.26 14.19
C ALA A 90 -12.51 -5.14 15.72
N ASN A 91 -11.82 -4.18 16.35
CA ASN A 91 -11.85 -3.98 17.80
C ASN A 91 -12.49 -2.64 18.19
N PRO A 92 -13.83 -2.60 18.40
CA PRO A 92 -14.56 -1.39 18.78
C PRO A 92 -14.08 -0.75 20.08
N VAL A 93 -13.64 -1.55 21.06
CA VAL A 93 -13.15 -1.04 22.36
C VAL A 93 -11.84 -0.29 22.16
N LEU A 94 -10.91 -0.88 21.40
CA LEU A 94 -9.65 -0.23 21.05
C LEU A 94 -9.90 1.05 20.25
N LEU A 95 -10.74 1.00 19.20
CA LEU A 95 -11.10 2.18 18.41
C LEU A 95 -11.65 3.31 19.28
N ARG A 96 -12.60 3.02 20.17
CA ARG A 96 -13.16 4.01 21.10
C ARG A 96 -12.07 4.64 21.97
N ASN A 97 -11.15 3.84 22.50
CA ASN A 97 -10.05 4.34 23.33
C ASN A 97 -9.07 5.21 22.52
N LEU A 98 -8.80 4.86 21.25
CA LEU A 98 -7.97 5.69 20.37
C LEU A 98 -8.62 7.04 20.05
N PHE A 99 -9.93 7.06 19.79
CA PHE A 99 -10.68 8.31 19.66
C PHE A 99 -10.68 9.15 20.94
N ALA A 100 -10.61 8.52 22.11
CA ALA A 100 -10.48 9.18 23.40
C ALA A 100 -9.03 9.57 23.78
N GLY A 101 -8.04 9.23 22.94
CA GLY A 101 -6.62 9.50 23.20
C GLY A 101 -5.96 8.60 24.27
N THR A 102 -6.57 7.46 24.62
CA THR A 102 -6.13 6.56 25.70
C THR A 102 -5.78 5.14 25.25
N GLY A 103 -5.91 4.83 23.95
CA GLY A 103 -5.63 3.49 23.40
C GLY A 103 -4.15 3.28 23.05
N ALA A 104 -3.69 2.04 23.20
CA ALA A 104 -2.35 1.64 22.77
C ALA A 104 -2.28 1.43 21.24
N THR A 105 -1.15 1.77 20.62
CA THR A 105 -0.93 1.69 19.17
C THR A 105 0.08 0.60 18.78
N GLU A 106 0.27 -0.46 19.60
CA GLU A 106 1.40 -1.42 19.47
C GLU A 106 1.60 -2.04 18.07
N GLN A 107 0.56 -2.09 17.23
CA GLN A 107 0.61 -2.66 15.87
C GLN A 107 0.47 -1.60 14.75
N ILE A 108 0.37 -0.32 15.12
CA ILE A 108 0.18 0.81 14.22
C ILE A 108 1.46 1.65 14.28
N LEU A 109 2.06 1.91 13.11
CA LEU A 109 3.33 2.63 13.01
C LEU A 109 3.18 4.10 13.43
N GLN A 110 2.07 4.71 13.02
CA GLN A 110 1.76 6.10 13.35
C GLN A 110 0.25 6.29 13.39
N LEU A 111 -0.22 7.09 14.35
CA LEU A 111 -1.62 7.46 14.49
C LEU A 111 -1.71 8.97 14.68
N ASP A 112 -2.35 9.63 13.72
CA ASP A 112 -2.67 11.06 13.79
C ASP A 112 -4.19 11.24 13.94
N ASN A 113 -4.61 12.35 14.52
CA ASN A 113 -6.02 12.72 14.61
C ASN A 113 -6.27 14.12 14.06
N TYR A 114 -7.44 14.32 13.45
CA TYR A 114 -7.87 15.63 12.99
C TYR A 114 -9.37 15.82 13.21
N VAL A 115 -9.78 16.95 13.77
CA VAL A 115 -11.20 17.26 13.99
C VAL A 115 -11.72 18.09 12.83
N MET A 116 -12.71 17.57 12.10
CA MET A 116 -13.44 18.28 11.05
C MET A 116 -14.71 18.92 11.62
N MET A 117 -14.91 20.20 11.33
CA MET A 117 -16.14 20.93 11.63
C MET A 117 -17.13 20.84 10.45
N PRO A 118 -18.46 20.95 10.70
CA PRO A 118 -19.43 21.05 9.62
C PRO A 118 -19.11 22.18 8.62
N GLY A 119 -19.17 21.87 7.32
CA GLY A 119 -18.85 22.82 6.24
C GLY A 119 -17.35 23.12 6.04
N GLN A 120 -16.45 22.50 6.82
CA GLN A 120 -15.02 22.75 6.72
C GLN A 120 -14.41 22.10 5.48
N SER A 121 -13.44 22.76 4.85
CA SER A 121 -12.51 22.15 3.91
C SER A 121 -11.08 22.37 4.37
N VAL A 122 -10.26 21.32 4.33
CA VAL A 122 -8.86 21.36 4.76
C VAL A 122 -7.97 20.49 3.88
N SER A 123 -6.71 20.86 3.76
CA SER A 123 -5.65 20.03 3.18
C SER A 123 -4.60 19.74 4.25
N LEU A 124 -4.37 18.46 4.52
CA LEU A 124 -3.34 17.98 5.42
C LEU A 124 -2.18 17.41 4.61
N HIS A 125 -0.97 17.69 5.08
CA HIS A 125 0.25 17.09 4.57
C HIS A 125 0.81 16.20 5.68
N ILE A 126 0.82 14.90 5.41
CA ILE A 126 1.15 13.87 6.40
C ILE A 126 2.43 13.19 5.94
N ASP A 127 3.35 13.02 6.86
CA ASP A 127 4.57 12.27 6.63
C ASP A 127 4.25 10.77 6.57
N ARG A 128 4.91 10.05 5.67
CA ARG A 128 4.85 8.58 5.66
C ARG A 128 5.82 8.06 6.70
N ALA A 129 5.31 7.32 7.67
CA ALA A 129 6.13 6.61 8.65
C ALA A 129 7.03 5.58 7.97
N GLU A 130 8.20 5.29 8.56
CA GLU A 130 9.05 4.20 8.06
C GLU A 130 8.27 2.88 8.07
N GLN A 131 8.49 2.03 7.06
CA GLN A 131 7.79 0.75 6.87
C GLN A 131 6.29 0.84 6.57
N ALA A 132 5.68 2.04 6.53
CA ALA A 132 4.28 2.18 6.19
C ALA A 132 4.00 1.75 4.74
N ARG A 133 3.02 0.85 4.57
CA ARG A 133 2.51 0.38 3.28
C ARG A 133 1.01 0.61 3.12
N TYR A 134 0.31 0.87 4.23
CA TYR A 134 -1.13 1.09 4.26
C TYR A 134 -1.48 2.27 5.15
N ILE A 135 -2.56 2.94 4.80
CA ILE A 135 -3.24 3.91 5.68
C ILE A 135 -4.70 3.51 5.88
N ALA A 136 -5.24 3.78 7.07
CA ALA A 136 -6.67 3.81 7.33
C ALA A 136 -7.10 5.22 7.71
N LEU A 137 -8.12 5.74 7.02
CA LEU A 137 -8.86 6.95 7.36
C LEU A 137 -10.15 6.50 8.04
N ILE A 138 -10.30 6.81 9.33
CA ILE A 138 -11.39 6.32 10.17
C ILE A 138 -12.16 7.53 10.69
N ALA A 139 -13.35 7.75 10.17
CA ALA A 139 -14.21 8.84 10.59
C ALA A 139 -15.05 8.44 11.82
N GLY A 140 -14.91 9.22 12.89
CA GLY A 140 -15.59 9.11 14.18
C GLY A 140 -17.06 9.52 14.15
N TYR A 141 -17.84 9.01 13.20
CA TYR A 141 -19.28 9.28 13.14
C TYR A 141 -20.00 8.69 14.36
N TYR A 142 -21.00 9.41 14.84
CA TYR A 142 -21.87 8.96 15.92
C TYR A 142 -22.83 7.84 15.43
N PRO A 143 -23.18 6.85 16.27
CA PRO A 143 -22.68 6.60 17.63
C PRO A 143 -21.31 5.90 17.67
N ALA A 144 -20.94 5.23 16.58
CA ALA A 144 -19.65 4.57 16.44
C ALA A 144 -19.31 4.39 14.95
N PRO A 145 -17.99 4.41 14.60
CA PRO A 145 -17.54 4.09 13.25
C PRO A 145 -18.00 2.71 12.78
N ASN A 146 -18.41 2.63 11.52
CA ASN A 146 -18.68 1.37 10.81
C ASN A 146 -17.95 1.36 9.44
N SER A 147 -18.19 0.33 8.62
CA SER A 147 -17.51 0.16 7.32
C SER A 147 -17.69 1.35 6.37
N THR A 148 -18.82 2.07 6.42
CA THR A 148 -19.04 3.26 5.58
C THR A 148 -18.22 4.48 6.03
N HIS A 149 -17.71 4.44 7.26
CA HIS A 149 -16.91 5.49 7.91
C HIS A 149 -15.41 5.26 7.78
N VAL A 150 -14.99 4.20 7.09
CA VAL A 150 -13.59 3.79 6.99
C VAL A 150 -13.14 3.72 5.55
N ARG A 151 -11.92 4.16 5.28
CA ARG A 151 -11.21 3.89 4.02
C ARG A 151 -9.82 3.37 4.33
N VAL A 152 -9.53 2.16 3.85
CA VAL A 152 -8.18 1.57 3.94
C VAL A 152 -7.55 1.63 2.55
N LEU A 153 -6.39 2.26 2.43
CA LEU A 153 -5.67 2.50 1.18
C LEU A 153 -4.27 1.90 1.28
N SER A 154 -3.79 1.27 0.20
CA SER A 154 -2.37 0.95 0.08
C SER A 154 -1.61 2.16 -0.43
N LEU A 155 -0.37 2.30 0.03
CA LEU A 155 0.51 3.35 -0.45
C LEU A 155 1.00 2.99 -1.86
N PRO A 156 1.01 3.95 -2.78
CA PRO A 156 1.32 3.71 -4.18
C PRO A 156 2.80 3.38 -4.37
N LEU A 157 3.07 2.49 -5.31
CA LEU A 157 4.41 2.30 -5.86
C LEU A 157 4.46 2.70 -7.32
N ARG A 158 5.57 3.33 -7.72
CA ARG A 158 5.94 3.49 -9.12
C ARG A 158 6.85 2.34 -9.53
N LEU A 159 6.54 1.73 -10.66
CA LEU A 159 7.36 0.70 -11.27
C LEU A 159 8.17 1.27 -12.42
N GLU A 160 9.46 0.98 -12.41
CA GLU A 160 10.39 1.42 -13.46
C GLU A 160 11.16 0.21 -14.01
N PRO A 161 11.11 -0.03 -15.33
CA PRO A 161 11.94 -1.06 -15.94
C PRO A 161 13.40 -0.62 -15.94
N ARG A 162 14.30 -1.49 -15.51
CA ARG A 162 15.76 -1.32 -15.64
C ARG A 162 16.33 -2.30 -16.66
N GLY A 163 17.26 -1.80 -17.46
CA GLY A 163 18.09 -2.60 -18.36
C GLY A 163 17.39 -2.96 -19.68
N TRP A 164 18.08 -2.76 -20.80
CA TRP A 164 17.56 -3.10 -22.14
C TRP A 164 17.68 -4.58 -22.49
N TRP A 165 18.72 -5.27 -21.98
CA TRP A 165 19.03 -6.66 -22.33
C TRP A 165 18.56 -7.67 -21.26
N ASN A 166 18.53 -7.27 -19.99
CA ASN A 166 17.94 -8.04 -18.89
C ASN A 166 16.99 -7.13 -18.12
N LYS A 167 15.72 -7.12 -18.53
CA LYS A 167 14.68 -6.33 -17.86
C LYS A 167 14.57 -6.79 -16.41
N SER A 168 14.93 -5.90 -15.49
CA SER A 168 14.59 -5.98 -14.07
C SER A 168 13.61 -4.86 -13.74
N TRP A 169 12.93 -4.95 -12.61
CA TRP A 169 11.98 -3.95 -12.18
C TRP A 169 12.48 -3.30 -10.90
N ASN A 170 12.34 -1.98 -10.82
CA ASN A 170 12.47 -1.24 -9.58
C ASN A 170 11.07 -0.81 -9.13
N ALA A 171 10.80 -0.89 -7.83
CA ALA A 171 9.55 -0.44 -7.25
C ALA A 171 9.87 0.54 -6.12
N GLU A 172 9.29 1.73 -6.20
CA GLU A 172 9.55 2.82 -5.26
C GLU A 172 8.24 3.40 -4.75
N PHE A 173 8.12 3.61 -3.44
CA PHE A 173 6.95 4.25 -2.85
C PHE A 173 6.95 5.76 -3.12
N ILE A 174 5.92 6.24 -3.83
CA ILE A 174 5.77 7.64 -4.21
C ILE A 174 4.73 8.36 -3.33
N PRO A 175 4.69 9.71 -3.34
CA PRO A 175 3.62 10.44 -2.66
C PRO A 175 2.23 10.15 -3.23
N MET A 176 1.22 10.14 -2.36
CA MET A 176 -0.18 9.95 -2.72
C MET A 176 -1.02 11.19 -2.43
N ASN A 177 -2.07 11.39 -3.23
CA ASN A 177 -3.15 12.33 -2.96
C ASN A 177 -4.41 11.54 -2.58
N VAL A 178 -5.13 12.01 -1.59
CA VAL A 178 -6.43 11.48 -1.18
C VAL A 178 -7.42 12.63 -1.08
N GLU A 179 -8.58 12.49 -1.71
CA GLU A 179 -9.72 13.38 -1.54
C GLU A 179 -10.84 12.65 -0.81
N LEU A 180 -11.26 13.18 0.33
CA LEU A 180 -12.30 12.61 1.17
C LEU A 180 -13.46 13.58 1.33
N MET A 181 -14.68 13.14 0.97
CA MET A 181 -15.90 13.90 1.27
C MET A 181 -16.63 13.25 2.44
N LEU A 182 -16.83 14.04 3.50
CA LEU A 182 -17.52 13.66 4.71
C LEU A 182 -18.95 14.19 4.64
N GLY A 183 -19.92 13.29 4.48
CA GLY A 183 -21.32 13.66 4.39
C GLY A 183 -22.03 13.65 5.75
N ARG A 184 -23.36 13.65 5.68
CA ARG A 184 -24.21 13.71 6.86
C ARG A 184 -24.07 12.52 7.80
N TYR A 185 -23.94 11.33 7.23
CA TYR A 185 -23.95 10.06 7.98
C TYR A 185 -22.76 9.16 7.69
N ALA A 186 -21.96 9.47 6.67
CA ALA A 186 -20.84 8.64 6.24
C ALA A 186 -19.87 9.40 5.34
N ILE A 187 -18.72 8.76 5.07
CA ILE A 187 -17.85 9.17 3.96
C ILE A 187 -18.60 8.90 2.66
N THR A 188 -18.91 9.96 1.91
CA THR A 188 -19.70 9.90 0.68
C THR A 188 -18.85 9.72 -0.57
N ARG A 189 -17.59 10.18 -0.53
CA ARG A 189 -16.63 10.03 -1.62
C ARG A 189 -15.23 9.85 -1.07
N SER A 190 -14.45 9.01 -1.75
CA SER A 190 -13.05 8.76 -1.45
C SER A 190 -12.33 8.48 -2.75
N ASP A 191 -11.54 9.44 -3.21
CA ASP A 191 -10.68 9.26 -4.37
C ASP A 191 -9.23 9.32 -3.95
N PHE A 192 -8.38 8.61 -4.69
CA PHE A 192 -6.95 8.59 -4.45
C PHE A 192 -6.21 8.52 -5.78
N SER A 193 -5.05 9.16 -5.83
CA SER A 193 -4.19 9.22 -7.01
C SER A 193 -2.74 9.36 -6.60
N ALA A 194 -1.83 9.00 -7.50
CA ALA A 194 -0.40 9.17 -7.32
C ALA A 194 0.30 9.15 -8.68
N GLY A 195 1.54 9.65 -8.69
CA GLY A 195 2.35 9.76 -9.91
C GLY A 195 1.87 10.82 -10.90
N ASN A 196 2.56 10.91 -12.02
CA ASN A 196 2.25 11.79 -13.14
C ASN A 196 1.66 10.99 -14.31
N ALA A 197 1.15 11.69 -15.32
CA ALA A 197 0.70 11.07 -16.55
C ALA A 197 1.86 10.28 -17.22
N GLY A 198 1.64 8.98 -17.44
CA GLY A 198 2.64 8.08 -18.02
C GLY A 198 3.43 7.25 -17.00
N ASP A 199 3.32 7.54 -15.70
CA ASP A 199 3.92 6.68 -14.67
C ASP A 199 3.14 5.37 -14.56
N GLU A 200 3.88 4.26 -14.43
CA GLU A 200 3.29 2.98 -14.09
C GLU A 200 3.12 2.89 -12.57
N VAL A 201 1.96 3.35 -12.09
CA VAL A 201 1.62 3.36 -10.65
C VAL A 201 0.74 2.18 -10.31
N ILE A 202 1.08 1.51 -9.21
CA ILE A 202 0.30 0.42 -8.64
C ILE A 202 -0.14 0.76 -7.21
N PHE A 203 -1.31 0.26 -6.83
CA PHE A 203 -1.81 0.25 -5.46
C PHE A 203 -1.93 -1.22 -5.04
N PRO A 204 -0.94 -1.79 -4.34
CA PRO A 204 -0.94 -3.21 -4.01
C PRO A 204 -2.23 -3.64 -3.32
N GLY A 205 -2.84 -4.73 -3.79
CA GLY A 205 -4.09 -5.25 -3.23
C GLY A 205 -5.33 -4.38 -3.44
N GLN A 206 -5.27 -3.37 -4.33
CA GLN A 206 -6.39 -2.48 -4.63
C GLN A 206 -6.57 -2.33 -6.14
N THR A 207 -7.82 -2.31 -6.60
CA THR A 207 -8.16 -1.82 -7.93
C THR A 207 -8.30 -0.30 -7.85
N VAL A 208 -7.67 0.44 -8.77
CA VAL A 208 -7.82 1.90 -8.82
C VAL A 208 -9.31 2.21 -8.97
N GLY A 209 -9.86 3.01 -8.04
CA GLY A 209 -11.24 3.47 -8.12
C GLY A 209 -11.46 4.16 -9.45
N SER A 210 -12.41 3.66 -10.23
CA SER A 210 -12.80 4.20 -11.53
C SER A 210 -13.24 5.66 -11.38
N GLY A 211 -12.29 6.57 -11.59
CA GLY A 211 -12.56 7.96 -11.88
C GLY A 211 -13.05 8.07 -13.32
N ASN A 212 -14.37 7.90 -13.49
CA ASN A 212 -15.13 8.49 -14.59
C ASN A 212 -14.53 8.28 -16.00
N ASP A 213 -14.77 7.09 -16.58
CA ASP A 213 -14.72 6.92 -18.03
C ASP A 213 -15.94 7.62 -18.66
N LYS A 214 -15.97 8.96 -18.57
CA LYS A 214 -16.74 9.80 -19.48
C LYS A 214 -15.82 10.10 -20.65
N ASN A 215 -15.78 9.15 -21.57
CA ASN A 215 -15.52 9.47 -22.96
C ASN A 215 -16.87 9.85 -23.60
N PRO A 216 -17.22 11.15 -23.74
CA PRO A 216 -18.22 11.47 -24.72
C PRO A 216 -17.52 11.34 -26.07
N LEU A 217 -17.88 10.33 -26.88
CA LEU A 217 -17.99 10.43 -28.34
C LEU A 217 -18.28 9.05 -28.98
N ARG A 218 -19.25 9.09 -29.91
CA ARG A 218 -19.59 8.12 -30.98
C ARG A 218 -20.55 6.96 -30.64
N LYS A 219 -21.85 7.20 -30.82
CA LYS A 219 -22.55 7.07 -32.12
C LYS A 219 -23.86 7.86 -32.09
#